data_AF-B4VIW1-F1
#
_entry.id   AF-B4VIW1-F1
#
_cell.length_a   1.000
_cell.length_b   1.000
_cell.length_c   1.000
_cell.angle_alpha   90.00
_cell.angle_beta   90.00
_cell.angle_gamma   90.00
#
_symmetry.space_group_name_H-M   'P 1'
#
loop_
_entity.id
_entity.type
_entity.pdbx_description
1 polymer ?
#
loop_
_entity_poly.entity_id
_entity_poly.type
_entity_poly.pdbx_seq_one_letter_code
_entity_poly.pdbx_strand_id
1 'polypeptide(L)' 'MLYQDRLKPWIVVNLLPNFQRVVMGRYRRWSDADGHVRILRQLIPTARLTIIFDPTD' A
#
# COMPACT_ATOMS: atom_id res chain seq x y z
N MET A 1 4.76 16.28 -8.34
CA MET A 1 3.79 15.53 -7.51
C MET A 1 2.52 16.35 -7.45
N LEU A 2 1.36 15.76 -7.77
CA LEU A 2 0.08 16.48 -7.69
C LEU A 2 -0.30 16.60 -6.21
N TYR A 3 -0.92 17.72 -5.82
CA TYR A 3 -1.39 17.96 -4.44
C TYR A 3 -2.23 16.80 -3.88
N GLN A 4 -2.92 16.06 -4.75
CA GLN A 4 -3.72 14.90 -4.42
C GLN A 4 -2.92 13.70 -3.88
N ASP A 5 -1.65 13.56 -4.27
CA ASP A 5 -0.77 12.50 -3.78
C ASP A 5 -0.38 12.73 -2.31
N ARG A 6 -0.21 13.99 -1.90
CA ARG A 6 0.09 14.37 -0.50
C ARG A 6 -1.04 14.03 0.47
N LEU A 7 -2.27 13.92 -0.04
CA LEU A 7 -3.45 13.59 0.77
C LEU A 7 -3.60 12.08 1.00
N LYS A 8 -2.70 11.24 0.46
CA LYS A 8 -2.77 9.79 0.54
C LYS A 8 -1.46 9.19 1.08
N PRO A 9 -1.17 9.40 2.37
CA PRO A 9 0.13 9.02 2.95
C PRO A 9 0.24 7.51 3.20
N TRP A 10 -0.85 6.74 3.11
CA TRP A 10 -0.82 5.30 3.34
C TRP A 10 -0.65 4.55 2.03
N ILE A 11 0.44 3.79 1.91
CA ILE A 11 0.77 3.05 0.69
C ILE A 11 0.74 1.56 0.98
N VAL A 12 -0.07 0.82 0.22
CA VAL A 12 -0.03 -0.65 0.24
C VAL A 12 0.99 -1.12 -0.79
N VAL A 13 1.91 -1.97 -0.35
CA VAL A 13 3.04 -2.41 -1.15
C VAL A 13 3.14 -3.93 -1.12
N ASN A 14 3.37 -4.53 -2.28
CA ASN A 14 3.74 -5.94 -2.38
C ASN A 14 5.26 -6.08 -2.45
N LEU A 15 5.81 -6.87 -1.55
CA LEU A 15 7.23 -7.21 -1.49
C LEU A 15 7.48 -8.46 -2.33
N LEU A 16 8.22 -8.27 -3.41
CA LEU A 16 8.65 -9.35 -4.29
C LEU A 16 10.01 -9.89 -3.85
N PRO A 17 10.40 -11.08 -4.34
CA PRO A 17 11.79 -11.53 -4.26
C PRO A 17 12.76 -10.46 -4.80
N ASN A 18 14.00 -10.47 -4.32
CA ASN A 18 15.04 -9.51 -4.71
C ASN A 18 14.79 -8.05 -4.24
N PHE A 19 14.14 -7.88 -3.09
CA PHE A 19 13.89 -6.57 -2.48
C PHE A 19 13.09 -5.60 -3.38
N GLN A 20 12.38 -6.14 -4.37
CA GLN A 20 11.52 -5.34 -5.23
C GLN A 20 10.21 -5.02 -4.51
N ARG A 21 9.73 -3.80 -4.73
CA ARG A 21 8.51 -3.27 -4.11
C ARG A 21 7.57 -2.74 -5.18
N VAL A 22 6.36 -3.27 -5.22
CA VAL A 22 5.30 -2.83 -6.15
C VAL A 22 4.22 -2.12 -5.35
N VAL A 23 3.96 -0.86 -5.68
CA VAL A 23 2.87 -0.10 -5.08
C VAL A 23 1.55 -0.63 -5.62
N MET A 24 0.74 -1.21 -4.74
CA MET A 24 -0.58 -1.73 -5.06
C MET A 24 -1.65 -0.64 -4.96
N GLY A 25 -1.45 0.35 -4.08
CA GLY A 25 -2.39 1.47 -3.94
C GLY A 25 -1.94 2.50 -2.91
N ARG A 26 -2.51 3.71 -3.02
CA ARG A 26 -2.35 4.79 -2.06
C ARG A 26 -3.70 5.19 -1.48
N TYR A 27 -3.73 5.43 -0.18
CA TYR A 27 -4.93 5.64 0.62
C TYR A 27 -4.76 6.84 1.54
N ARG A 28 -5.87 7.53 1.77
CA ARG A 28 -5.93 8.68 2.67
C ARG A 28 -5.97 8.25 4.14
N ARG A 29 -6.64 7.13 4.43
CA ARG A 29 -6.83 6.62 5.79
C ARG A 29 -6.17 5.24 5.92
N TRP A 30 -5.66 4.96 7.11
CA TRP A 30 -5.09 3.65 7.43
C TRP A 30 -6.13 2.54 7.34
N SER A 31 -7.36 2.79 7.79
CA SER A 31 -8.49 1.84 7.73
C SER A 31 -8.77 1.33 6.31
N ASP A 32 -8.67 2.22 5.33
CA ASP A 32 -8.95 1.88 3.94
C ASP A 32 -7.82 1.00 3.36
N ALA A 33 -6.57 1.31 3.71
CA ALA A 33 -5.42 0.50 3.36
C ALA A 33 -5.46 -0.90 4.00
N ASP A 34 -5.82 -0.99 5.28
CA ASP A 34 -5.93 -2.26 6.01
C ASP A 34 -7.04 -3.15 5.44
N GLY A 35 -8.23 -2.58 5.21
CA GLY A 35 -9.33 -3.29 4.57
C GLY A 35 -8.95 -3.83 3.18
N HIS A 36 -8.22 -3.05 2.40
CA HIS A 36 -7.74 -3.49 1.09
C HIS A 36 -6.68 -4.59 1.20
N VAL A 37 -5.73 -4.49 2.12
CA VAL A 37 -4.74 -5.55 2.38
C VAL A 37 -5.43 -6.86 2.79
N ARG A 38 -6.46 -6.80 3.63
CA ARG A 38 -7.21 -7.98 4.04
C ARG A 38 -7.84 -8.71 2.86
N ILE A 39 -8.44 -7.98 1.92
CA ILE A 39 -9.00 -8.55 0.69
C ILE A 39 -7.88 -9.10 -0.20
N LEU A 40 -6.79 -8.36 -0.39
CA LEU A 40 -5.66 -8.80 -1.20
C LEU A 40 -4.98 -10.06 -0.65
N ARG A 41 -4.91 -10.22 0.68
CA ARG A 41 -4.41 -11.46 1.31
C ARG A 41 -5.30 -12.66 1.05
N GLN A 42 -6.61 -12.46 0.89
CA GLN A 42 -7.53 -13.53 0.52
C GLN A 42 -7.42 -13.89 -0.96
N LEU A 43 -7.25 -12.90 -1.83
CA LEU A 43 -7.11 -13.10 -3.27
C LEU A 43 -5.74 -13.67 -3.68
N ILE A 44 -4.68 -13.22 -3.01
CA ILE A 44 -3.29 -13.56 -3.34
C ILE A 44 -2.54 -13.89 -2.03
N PRO A 45 -2.77 -15.07 -1.43
CA PRO A 45 -2.17 -15.44 -0.14
C PRO A 45 -0.65 -15.52 -0.17
N THR A 46 -0.05 -15.70 -1.36
CA THR A 46 1.40 -15.73 -1.55
C THR A 46 2.04 -14.33 -1.56
N ALA A 47 1.25 -13.27 -1.73
CA ALA A 47 1.75 -11.91 -1.77
C ALA A 47 2.19 -11.43 -0.39
N ARG A 48 3.40 -10.85 -0.31
CA ARG A 48 3.91 -10.24 0.92
C ARG A 48 3.50 -8.77 0.97
N LEU A 49 2.30 -8.54 1.47
CA LEU A 49 1.69 -7.22 1.52
C LEU A 49 2.04 -6.50 2.82
N THR A 50 2.51 -5.26 2.69
CA THR A 50 2.80 -4.36 3.79
C THR A 50 2.18 -2.99 3.56
N ILE A 51 1.89 -2.28 4.65
CA ILE A 51 1.39 -0.90 4.64
C ILE A 51 2.53 -0.01 5.10
N ILE A 52 2.87 1.00 4.28
CA ILE A 52 3.91 1.98 4.58
C ILE A 52 3.24 3.35 4.71
N PHE A 53 3.62 4.09 5.74
CA PHE A 53 3.28 5.51 5.85
C PHE A 53 4.40 6.33 5.19
N ASP A 54 4.06 7.04 4.13
CA ASP A 54 4.95 7.91 3.37
C ASP A 54 4.31 9.31 3.30
N PRO A 55 4.59 10.19 4.27
CA PRO A 55 4.19 11.58 4.20
C PRO A 55 5.05 12.24 3.11
N THR A 56 4.49 12.36 1.91
CA THR A 56 5.20 12.99 0.79
C THR A 56 5.42 14.48 1.12
N ASP A 57 6.67 14.87 1.41
CA ASP A 57 7.11 16.25 1.66
C ASP A 57 6.86 17.16 0.42
#